data_AF-A0A374C9F6-F1
#
_entry.id   AF-A0A374C9F6-F1
#
_cell.length_a   1.000
_cell.length_b   1.000
_cell.length_c   1.000
_cell.angle_alpha   90.00
_cell.angle_beta   90.00
_cell.angle_gamma   90.00
#
_symmetry.space_group_name_H-M   'P 1'
#
loop_
_entity.id
_entity.type
_entity.pdbx_description
1 polymer ?
#
loop_
_entity_poly.entity_id
_entity_poly.type
_entity_poly.pdbx_seq_one_letter_code
_entity_poly.pdbx_strand_id
1 'polypeptide(L)'
;MIQIITKFNSSIPSVRKVKNWLLNDPFHVWHGRDRLVVFFILAGDEAANAFLPLPDGDFSVEDESIRAILESTHQQELEKRKYYQQVYLKLSKLLDNLDDLNLQAESFAEEDEYHFDLKNQILLLHDKLLDFINDVFVWRDHKEMGNYLGEIQSLTSDS
;
A
#
# COMPACT_ATOMS: atom_id res chain seq x y z
N MET A 1 -10.15 22.62 3.19
CA MET A 1 -8.80 22.89 2.64
C MET A 1 -7.79 22.21 3.55
N ILE A 2 -7.40 20.97 3.25
CA ILE A 2 -6.50 20.20 4.12
C ILE A 2 -5.11 20.82 3.99
N GLN A 3 -4.59 21.36 5.10
CA GLN A 3 -3.25 21.95 5.21
C GLN A 3 -2.17 20.84 5.18
N ILE A 4 -2.07 20.10 4.08
CA ILE A 4 -1.02 19.08 3.91
C ILE A 4 0.34 19.76 3.62
N ILE A 5 0.38 21.06 3.29
CA ILE A 5 1.55 21.66 2.62
C ILE A 5 2.31 22.77 3.39
N THR A 6 2.21 22.87 4.71
CA THR A 6 2.93 23.94 5.44
C THR A 6 3.86 23.51 6.57
N LYS A 7 4.16 22.22 6.73
CA LYS A 7 5.26 21.77 7.62
C LYS A 7 6.21 20.80 6.89
N PHE A 8 6.81 21.28 5.80
CA PHE A 8 7.75 20.53 4.97
C PHE A 8 9.23 20.73 5.38
N ASN A 9 9.57 20.67 6.68
CA ASN A 9 10.95 20.91 7.14
C ASN A 9 11.86 19.65 7.17
N SER A 10 11.38 18.48 6.79
CA SER A 10 12.21 17.29 6.54
C SER A 10 12.23 16.95 5.04
N SER A 11 13.34 16.45 4.50
CA SER A 11 13.43 15.99 3.12
C SER A 11 12.68 14.66 2.92
N ILE A 12 11.94 14.51 1.81
CA ILE A 12 11.37 13.21 1.40
C ILE A 12 12.55 12.24 1.16
N PRO A 13 12.56 11.03 1.76
CA PRO A 13 13.62 10.06 1.50
C PRO A 13 13.56 9.58 0.04
N SER A 14 14.72 9.25 -0.53
CA SER A 14 14.76 8.73 -1.89
C SER A 14 14.21 7.30 -1.96
N VAL A 15 13.63 6.94 -3.11
CA VAL A 15 13.14 5.57 -3.39
C VAL A 15 14.22 4.52 -3.11
N ARG A 16 15.48 4.77 -3.49
CA ARG A 16 16.60 3.86 -3.22
C ARG A 16 16.79 3.62 -1.71
N LYS A 17 16.67 4.68 -0.90
CA LYS A 17 16.86 4.60 0.55
C LYS A 17 15.73 3.78 1.18
N VAL A 18 14.50 4.07 0.81
CA VAL A 18 13.31 3.37 1.32
C VAL A 18 13.30 1.90 0.91
N LYS A 19 13.68 1.59 -0.34
CA LYS A 19 13.85 0.21 -0.79
C LYS A 19 14.93 -0.53 0.02
N ASN A 20 16.02 0.15 0.38
CA ASN A 20 17.05 -0.46 1.21
C ASN A 20 16.55 -0.79 2.61
N TRP A 21 15.75 0.09 3.22
CA TRP A 21 15.11 -0.17 4.51
C TRP A 21 14.17 -1.37 4.44
N LEU A 22 13.28 -1.40 3.44
CA LEU A 22 12.36 -2.53 3.23
C LEU A 22 13.07 -3.88 3.11
N LEU A 23 14.26 -3.93 2.51
CA LEU A 23 14.94 -5.20 2.25
C LEU A 23 15.88 -5.63 3.38
N ASN A 24 16.43 -4.67 4.13
CA ASN A 24 17.59 -4.93 4.99
C ASN A 24 17.41 -4.43 6.42
N ASP A 25 16.34 -3.69 6.74
CA ASP A 25 16.15 -3.04 8.03
C ASP A 25 14.76 -3.32 8.62
N PRO A 26 14.55 -4.51 9.19
CA PRO A 26 13.27 -4.90 9.77
C PRO A 26 12.89 -4.07 11.01
N PHE A 27 13.86 -3.37 11.61
CA PHE A 27 13.68 -2.56 12.82
C PHE A 27 13.41 -1.08 12.50
N HIS A 28 13.33 -0.71 11.22
CA HIS A 28 13.01 0.66 10.81
C HIS A 28 11.62 1.07 11.29
N VAL A 29 11.53 2.26 11.90
CA VAL A 29 10.24 2.87 12.29
C VAL A 29 9.76 3.80 11.16
N TRP A 30 8.63 3.45 10.56
CA TRP A 30 8.08 4.02 9.33
C TRP A 30 7.33 5.33 9.60
N HIS A 31 8.03 6.45 9.67
CA HIS A 31 7.36 7.73 9.94
C HIS A 31 6.88 8.47 8.69
N GLY A 32 5.65 9.01 8.78
CA GLY A 32 5.14 10.07 7.90
C GLY A 32 5.33 9.80 6.40
N ARG A 33 6.40 10.36 5.81
CA ARG A 33 6.65 10.31 4.37
C ARG A 33 7.29 9.03 3.87
N ASP A 34 7.92 8.25 4.75
CA ASP A 34 8.50 6.96 4.38
C ASP A 34 7.41 6.04 3.83
N ARG A 35 6.26 6.02 4.52
CA ARG A 35 5.06 5.25 4.15
C ARG A 35 4.51 5.65 2.78
N LEU A 36 4.50 6.95 2.47
CA LEU A 36 4.09 7.43 1.15
C LEU A 36 5.05 6.92 0.06
N VAL A 37 6.36 6.95 0.32
CA VAL A 37 7.34 6.44 -0.65
C VAL A 37 7.23 4.92 -0.81
N VAL A 38 6.98 4.16 0.27
CA VAL A 38 6.69 2.71 0.16
C VAL A 38 5.46 2.50 -0.71
N PHE A 39 4.36 3.22 -0.47
CA PHE A 39 3.16 3.10 -1.28
C PHE A 39 3.41 3.40 -2.77
N PHE A 40 4.15 4.47 -3.09
CA PHE A 40 4.51 4.80 -4.47
C PHE A 40 5.46 3.76 -5.12
N ILE A 41 6.35 3.13 -4.35
CA ILE A 41 7.18 2.02 -4.84
C ILE A 41 6.30 0.85 -5.30
N LEU A 42 5.22 0.56 -4.56
CA LEU A 42 4.34 -0.56 -4.81
C LEU A 42 3.37 -0.29 -5.96
N ALA A 43 2.70 0.85 -5.89
CA ALA A 43 1.54 1.13 -6.73
C ALA A 43 1.86 2.04 -7.95
N GLY A 44 3.08 2.57 -8.04
CA GLY A 44 3.53 3.39 -9.17
C GLY A 44 2.79 4.72 -9.29
N ASP A 45 2.92 5.38 -10.45
CA ASP A 45 2.32 6.69 -10.70
C ASP A 45 0.78 6.64 -10.70
N GLU A 46 0.20 5.49 -11.08
CA GLU A 46 -1.26 5.31 -11.12
C GLU A 46 -1.90 5.31 -9.72
N ALA A 47 -1.13 4.96 -8.69
CA ALA A 47 -1.56 5.01 -7.29
C ALA A 47 -1.98 6.41 -6.85
N ALA A 48 -1.35 7.45 -7.42
CA ALA A 48 -1.67 8.84 -7.11
C ALA A 48 -3.14 9.15 -7.42
N ASN A 49 -3.68 8.51 -8.45
CA ASN A 49 -5.06 8.73 -8.91
C ASN A 49 -6.09 7.98 -8.06
N ALA A 50 -5.67 7.00 -7.25
CA ALA A 50 -6.57 6.22 -6.41
C ALA A 50 -7.35 7.05 -5.38
N PHE A 51 -6.78 8.17 -4.95
CA PHE A 51 -7.38 9.05 -3.94
C PHE A 51 -7.99 10.34 -4.53
N LEU A 52 -7.90 10.52 -5.85
CA LEU A 52 -8.58 11.62 -6.52
C LEU A 52 -10.05 11.26 -6.74
N PRO A 53 -10.98 12.24 -6.67
CA PRO A 53 -12.36 12.02 -7.06
C PRO A 53 -12.44 11.47 -8.48
N LEU A 54 -13.27 10.45 -8.71
CA LEU A 54 -13.65 10.01 -10.04
C LEU A 54 -15.03 10.61 -10.34
N PRO A 55 -15.20 11.40 -11.41
CA PRO A 55 -16.50 11.94 -11.78
C PRO A 55 -17.49 10.82 -12.08
N ASP A 56 -18.75 10.97 -11.69
CA ASP A 56 -19.80 10.02 -12.06
C ASP A 56 -19.92 9.96 -13.59
N GLY A 57 -19.77 8.76 -14.16
CA GLY A 57 -19.82 8.54 -15.60
C GLY A 57 -21.25 8.54 -16.13
N ASP A 58 -21.84 9.71 -16.37
CA ASP A 58 -23.08 9.80 -17.16
C ASP A 58 -22.73 9.81 -18.66
N PHE A 59 -22.85 8.64 -19.29
CA PHE A 59 -22.58 8.43 -20.72
C PHE A 59 -23.88 8.26 -21.53
N SER A 60 -25.02 8.68 -20.97
CA SER A 60 -26.34 8.50 -21.60
C SER A 60 -26.53 9.24 -22.93
N VAL A 61 -25.71 10.26 -23.18
CA VAL A 61 -25.72 11.07 -24.41
C VAL A 61 -24.94 10.45 -25.56
N GLU A 62 -24.18 9.37 -25.31
CA GLU A 62 -23.31 8.73 -26.28
C GLU A 62 -24.02 7.61 -27.05
N ASP A 63 -23.53 7.33 -28.26
CA ASP A 63 -23.99 6.19 -29.06
C ASP A 63 -23.76 4.86 -28.31
N GLU A 64 -24.66 3.88 -28.48
CA GLU A 64 -24.66 2.62 -27.73
C GLU A 64 -23.29 1.91 -27.69
N SER A 65 -22.58 1.87 -28.82
CA SER A 65 -21.26 1.24 -28.93
C SER A 65 -20.17 2.01 -28.17
N ILE A 66 -20.24 3.35 -28.17
CA ILE A 66 -19.32 4.22 -27.46
C ILE A 66 -19.63 4.19 -25.97
N ARG A 67 -20.91 4.23 -25.60
CA ARG A 67 -21.39 4.12 -24.22
C ARG A 67 -20.88 2.86 -23.55
N ALA A 68 -21.02 1.70 -24.19
CA ALA A 68 -20.55 0.43 -23.64
C ALA A 68 -19.02 0.44 -23.36
N ILE A 69 -18.23 1.06 -24.23
CA ILE A 69 -16.77 1.19 -24.05
C ILE A 69 -16.46 2.14 -22.89
N LEU A 70 -17.14 3.28 -22.80
CA LEU A 70 -16.92 4.29 -21.76
C LEU A 70 -17.34 3.77 -20.39
N GLU A 71 -18.49 3.09 -20.27
CA GLU A 71 -18.94 2.44 -19.04
C GLU A 71 -17.95 1.36 -18.59
N SER A 72 -17.49 0.51 -19.51
CA SER A 72 -16.50 -0.51 -19.20
C SER A 72 -15.18 0.10 -18.72
N THR A 73 -14.70 1.16 -19.39
CA THR A 73 -13.47 1.88 -19.01
C THR A 73 -13.61 2.53 -17.64
N HIS A 74 -14.76 3.16 -17.37
CA HIS A 74 -15.07 3.78 -16.09
C HIS A 74 -15.09 2.76 -14.95
N GLN A 75 -15.71 1.59 -15.17
CA GLN A 75 -15.75 0.50 -14.20
C GLN A 75 -14.35 -0.06 -13.91
N GLN A 76 -13.52 -0.24 -14.94
CA GLN A 76 -12.13 -0.68 -14.77
C GLN A 76 -11.31 0.31 -13.94
N GLU A 77 -11.50 1.62 -14.16
CA GLU A 77 -10.84 2.66 -13.37
C GLU A 77 -11.33 2.65 -11.91
N LEU A 78 -12.65 2.48 -11.67
CA LEU A 78 -13.20 2.32 -10.31
C LEU A 78 -12.58 1.14 -9.56
N GLU A 79 -12.51 -0.03 -10.19
CA GLU A 79 -11.88 -1.22 -9.61
C GLU A 79 -10.42 -0.98 -9.27
N LYS A 80 -9.67 -0.38 -10.19
CA LYS A 80 -8.26 -0.08 -10.01
C LYS A 80 -8.02 0.88 -8.84
N ARG A 81 -8.82 1.94 -8.73
CA ARG A 81 -8.72 2.89 -7.60
C ARG A 81 -9.03 2.21 -6.27
N LYS A 82 -10.08 1.38 -6.22
CA LYS A 82 -10.43 0.60 -5.02
C LYS A 82 -9.30 -0.35 -4.62
N TYR A 83 -8.67 -1.01 -5.58
CA TYR A 83 -7.52 -1.87 -5.31
C TYR A 83 -6.38 -1.10 -4.63
N TYR A 84 -5.94 0.02 -5.20
CA TYR A 84 -4.84 0.80 -4.63
C TYR A 84 -5.18 1.41 -3.26
N GLN A 85 -6.46 1.76 -3.03
CA GLN A 85 -6.93 2.16 -1.70
C GLN A 85 -6.80 1.00 -0.69
N GLN A 86 -7.17 -0.22 -1.07
CA GLN A 86 -6.99 -1.40 -0.21
C GLN A 86 -5.52 -1.70 0.06
N VAL A 87 -4.65 -1.58 -0.95
CA VAL A 87 -3.20 -1.72 -0.80
C VAL A 87 -2.68 -0.73 0.24
N TYR A 88 -3.07 0.55 0.12
CA TYR A 88 -2.63 1.59 1.06
C TYR A 88 -3.06 1.29 2.50
N LEU A 89 -4.32 0.87 2.71
CA LEU A 89 -4.85 0.57 4.03
C LEU A 89 -4.15 -0.65 4.67
N LYS A 90 -3.93 -1.72 3.90
CA LYS A 90 -3.23 -2.92 4.37
C LYS A 90 -1.77 -2.63 4.67
N LEU A 91 -1.09 -1.92 3.77
CA LEU A 91 0.29 -1.47 3.97
C LEU A 91 0.40 -0.66 5.27
N SER A 92 -0.46 0.34 5.44
CA SER A 92 -0.43 1.20 6.62
C SER A 92 -0.59 0.39 7.91
N LYS A 93 -1.52 -0.57 7.94
CA LYS A 93 -1.73 -1.46 9.08
C LYS A 93 -0.52 -2.35 9.38
N LEU A 94 0.12 -2.91 8.36
CA LEU A 94 1.34 -3.72 8.54
C LEU A 94 2.48 -2.87 9.11
N LEU A 95 2.67 -1.66 8.58
CA LEU A 95 3.70 -0.74 9.06
C LEU A 95 3.41 -0.23 10.47
N ASP A 96 2.14 0.06 10.82
CA ASP A 96 1.74 0.44 12.17
C ASP A 96 2.07 -0.65 13.19
N ASN A 97 1.74 -1.90 12.88
CA ASN A 97 2.05 -3.03 13.75
C ASN A 97 3.57 -3.25 13.91
N LEU A 98 4.36 -3.02 12.85
CA LEU A 98 5.82 -3.08 12.92
C LEU A 98 6.38 -1.96 13.78
N ASP A 99 5.89 -0.73 13.59
CA ASP A 99 6.31 0.43 14.38
C ASP A 99 6.01 0.22 15.86
N ASP A 100 4.82 -0.29 16.20
CA ASP A 100 4.43 -0.58 17.58
C ASP A 100 5.36 -1.62 18.23
N LEU A 101 5.76 -2.66 17.49
CA LEU A 101 6.68 -3.68 18.00
C LEU A 101 8.11 -3.14 18.11
N ASN A 102 8.59 -2.38 17.13
CA ASN A 102 9.93 -1.77 17.13
C ASN A 102 10.07 -0.79 18.31
N LEU A 103 9.08 0.08 18.52
CA LEU A 103 9.06 1.00 19.66
C LEU A 103 8.97 0.28 21.01
N GLN A 104 8.24 -0.84 21.08
CA GLN A 104 8.25 -1.69 22.28
C GLN A 104 9.63 -2.30 22.51
N ALA A 105 10.28 -2.83 21.48
CA ALA A 105 11.61 -3.44 21.60
C ALA A 105 12.64 -2.42 22.11
N GLU A 106 12.60 -1.17 21.65
CA GLU A 106 13.48 -0.08 22.13
C GLU A 106 13.34 0.22 23.63
N SER A 107 12.23 -0.17 24.26
CA SER A 107 11.98 0.05 25.69
C SER A 107 12.57 -1.01 26.63
N PHE A 108 13.09 -2.12 26.08
CA PHE A 108 13.69 -3.22 26.84
C PHE A 108 15.20 -3.32 26.60
N ALA A 109 15.94 -3.91 27.54
CA ALA A 109 17.36 -4.17 27.35
C ALA A 109 17.54 -5.33 26.38
N GLU A 110 18.64 -5.34 25.62
CA GLU A 110 18.83 -6.36 24.58
C GLU A 110 18.91 -7.80 25.12
N GLU A 111 19.29 -7.93 26.39
CA GLU A 111 19.47 -9.16 27.14
C GLU A 111 18.16 -9.71 27.72
N ASP A 112 17.07 -8.94 27.67
CA ASP A 112 15.77 -9.36 28.20
C ASP A 112 15.13 -10.43 27.30
N GLU A 113 14.58 -11.49 27.90
CA GLU A 113 13.84 -12.54 27.19
C GLU A 113 12.66 -11.95 26.39
N TYR A 114 11.98 -10.96 26.96
CA TYR A 114 10.93 -10.21 26.27
C TYR A 114 11.42 -9.47 25.02
N HIS A 115 12.63 -8.92 25.05
CA HIS A 115 13.21 -8.26 23.89
C HIS A 115 13.53 -9.26 22.76
N PHE A 116 14.00 -10.46 23.11
CA PHE A 116 14.21 -11.55 22.15
C PHE A 116 12.90 -11.97 21.47
N ASP A 117 11.82 -12.14 22.24
CA ASP A 117 10.49 -12.48 21.70
C ASP A 117 9.93 -11.38 20.79
N LEU A 118 10.13 -10.10 21.15
CA LEU A 118 9.74 -8.98 20.30
C LEU A 118 10.53 -8.97 18.98
N LYS A 119 11.85 -9.21 19.02
CA LYS A 119 12.68 -9.30 17.80
C LYS A 119 12.18 -10.40 16.86
N ASN A 120 11.81 -11.58 17.37
CA ASN A 120 11.26 -12.66 16.54
C ASN A 120 9.91 -12.28 15.91
N GLN A 121 9.04 -11.58 16.65
CA GLN A 121 7.76 -11.09 16.13
C GLN A 121 7.95 -10.03 15.04
N ILE A 122 8.90 -9.11 15.22
CA ILE A 122 9.26 -8.10 14.22
C ILE A 122 9.72 -8.76 12.92
N LEU A 123 10.63 -9.75 13.02
CA LEU A 123 11.12 -10.48 11.84
C LEU A 123 9.99 -11.20 11.10
N LEU A 124 9.10 -11.90 11.83
CA LEU A 124 7.95 -12.57 11.22
C LEU A 124 7.01 -11.59 10.51
N LEU A 125 6.76 -10.43 11.12
CA LEU A 125 5.86 -9.43 10.55
C LEU A 125 6.51 -8.70 9.36
N HIS A 126 7.84 -8.53 9.40
CA HIS A 126 8.60 -7.99 8.28
C HIS A 126 8.58 -8.94 7.08
N ASP A 127 8.68 -10.25 7.29
CA ASP A 127 8.52 -11.23 6.21
C ASP A 127 7.12 -11.16 5.59
N LYS A 128 6.07 -11.01 6.41
CA LYS A 128 4.70 -10.78 5.89
C LYS A 128 4.57 -9.48 5.10
N LEU A 129 5.26 -8.42 5.51
CA LEU A 129 5.31 -7.18 4.73
C LEU A 129 5.95 -7.43 3.36
N LEU A 130 7.04 -8.21 3.29
CA LEU A 130 7.68 -8.56 2.02
C LEU A 130 6.78 -9.42 1.12
N ASP A 131 6.07 -10.39 1.70
CA ASP A 131 5.09 -11.21 0.98
C ASP A 131 3.96 -10.34 0.41
N PHE A 132 3.37 -9.47 1.22
CA PHE A 132 2.36 -8.51 0.76
C PHE A 132 2.88 -7.61 -0.37
N ILE A 133 4.13 -7.13 -0.26
CA ILE A 133 4.77 -6.31 -1.29
C ILE A 133 4.90 -7.09 -2.62
N ASN A 134 5.31 -8.35 -2.55
CA ASN A 134 5.40 -9.22 -3.72
C ASN A 134 4.02 -9.45 -4.36
N ASP A 135 2.99 -9.68 -3.55
CA ASP A 135 1.62 -9.85 -4.04
C ASP A 135 1.11 -8.61 -4.78
N VAL A 136 1.44 -7.41 -4.29
CA VAL A 136 1.09 -6.16 -4.95
C VAL A 136 1.81 -6.00 -6.29
N PHE A 137 3.10 -6.37 -6.37
CA PHE A 137 3.83 -6.36 -7.63
C PHE A 137 3.24 -7.36 -8.65
N VAL A 138 2.87 -8.57 -8.20
CA VAL A 138 2.23 -9.56 -9.06
C VAL A 138 0.88 -9.05 -9.57
N TRP A 139 0.06 -8.42 -8.74
CA TRP A 139 -1.22 -7.86 -9.20
C TRP A 139 -1.02 -6.72 -10.20
N ARG A 140 -0.03 -5.84 -9.96
CA ARG A 140 0.28 -4.73 -10.87
C ARG A 140 0.69 -5.23 -12.25
N ASP A 141 1.54 -6.26 -12.30
CA ASP A 141 2.09 -6.77 -13.55
C ASP A 141 1.15 -7.81 -14.21
N HIS A 142 0.31 -8.48 -13.41
CA HIS A 142 -0.62 -9.54 -13.82
C HIS A 142 -1.93 -9.50 -13.02
N LYS A 143 -2.86 -8.59 -13.38
CA LYS A 143 -4.18 -8.42 -12.71
C LYS A 143 -4.95 -9.74 -12.56
N GLU A 144 -4.85 -10.64 -13.54
CA GLU A 144 -5.50 -11.97 -13.51
C GLU A 144 -4.91 -12.91 -12.45
N MET A 145 -3.60 -12.83 -12.20
CA MET A 145 -2.91 -13.63 -11.18
C MET A 145 -3.10 -13.06 -9.77
N GLY A 146 -3.23 -11.73 -9.66
CA GLY A 146 -3.50 -11.05 -8.40
C GLY A 146 -4.84 -11.44 -7.75
N ASN A 147 -5.82 -11.89 -8.53
CA ASN A 147 -7.10 -12.40 -8.01
C ASN A 147 -6.98 -13.77 -7.32
N TYR A 148 -5.89 -14.52 -7.58
CA TYR A 148 -5.60 -15.80 -6.91
C TYR A 148 -4.74 -15.62 -5.65
N LEU A 149 -4.23 -14.41 -5.40
CA LEU A 149 -3.46 -14.07 -4.20
C LEU A 149 -4.44 -13.65 -3.10
N GLY A 150 -4.50 -14.48 -2.05
CA GLY A 150 -5.55 -14.44 -1.03
C GLY A 150 -5.58 -13.18 -0.15
N GLU A 151 -4.57 -12.30 -0.25
CA GLU A 151 -4.51 -11.12 0.60
C GLU A 151 -5.41 -9.98 0.12
N ILE A 152 -5.68 -9.81 -1.18
CA ILE A 152 -6.50 -8.70 -1.72
C ILE A 152 -7.69 -9.26 -2.50
N GLN A 153 -8.87 -9.26 -1.87
CA GLN A 153 -10.10 -9.73 -2.52
C GLN A 153 -10.43 -8.91 -3.78
N SER A 154 -10.53 -9.60 -4.91
CA SER A 154 -11.21 -9.10 -6.11
C SER A 154 -12.68 -8.84 -5.79
N LEU A 155 -13.22 -7.70 -6.24
CA LEU A 155 -14.64 -7.36 -6.11
C LEU A 155 -15.58 -8.24 -6.95
N THR A 156 -15.05 -9.18 -7.74
CA THR A 156 -15.84 -10.00 -8.67
C THR A 156 -16.50 -11.23 -8.04
N SER A 157 -16.54 -11.36 -6.70
CA SER A 157 -17.08 -12.55 -6.05
C SER A 157 -18.45 -12.37 -5.37
N ASP A 158 -19.22 -11.34 -5.73
CA ASP A 158 -20.66 -11.28 -5.40
C ASP A 158 -21.44 -10.95 -6.68
N SER A 159 -21.81 -12.00 -7.40
CA SER A 159 -22.81 -12.01 -8.47
C SER A 159 -24.04 -12.77 -8.00
#